data_AF-A0A4Z2ILQ5-F1
#
_entry.id   AF-A0A4Z2ILQ5-F1
#
_cell.length_a   1.000
_cell.length_b   1.000
_cell.length_c   1.000
_cell.angle_alpha   90.00
_cell.angle_beta   90.00
_cell.angle_gamma   90.00
#
_symmetry.space_group_name_H-M   'P 1'
#
loop_
_entity.id
_entity.type
_entity.pdbx_description
1 polymer ?
#
loop_
_entity_poly.entity_id
_entity_poly.type
_entity_poly.pdbx_seq_one_letter_code
_entity_poly.pdbx_strand_id
1 'polypeptide(L)'
;MIHTDSDEGEGNIKYTISGEGAGSIFIIDEGTGDIHATERLDREKKAFYTLRARARDQLSHDPLEPESEFVIKVQDINDSEPKFLEGPYIGSVAELSPIVPSLSEPSRLKPSLFLQRLPV
;
A
#
# COMPACT_ATOMS: atom_id res chain seq x y z
N MET A 1 -6.98 6.15 -12.67
CA MET A 1 -7.66 6.02 -13.97
C MET A 1 -6.79 5.23 -14.92
N ILE A 2 -7.40 4.55 -15.88
CA ILE A 2 -6.75 3.83 -16.98
C ILE A 2 -7.22 4.49 -18.29
N HIS A 3 -6.32 4.63 -19.26
CA HIS A 3 -6.61 5.25 -20.55
C HIS A 3 -5.78 4.57 -21.65
N THR A 4 -6.29 4.53 -22.88
CA THR A 4 -5.51 4.18 -24.09
C THR A 4 -5.41 5.40 -25.00
N ASP A 5 -4.29 5.56 -25.70
CA ASP A 5 -4.10 6.61 -26.70
C ASP A 5 -5.09 6.50 -27.87
N SER A 6 -5.72 5.33 -28.05
CA SER A 6 -6.77 5.09 -29.05
C SER A 6 -8.14 5.65 -28.64
N ASP A 7 -8.28 6.16 -27.42
CA ASP A 7 -9.52 6.76 -26.94
C ASP A 7 -9.64 8.20 -27.42
N GLU A 8 -10.50 8.43 -28.42
CA GLU A 8 -10.81 9.77 -28.93
C GLU A 8 -11.89 10.48 -28.07
N GLY A 9 -12.35 9.87 -26.97
CA GLY A 9 -13.38 10.44 -26.09
C GLY A 9 -14.81 10.25 -26.61
N GLU A 10 -15.00 9.39 -27.62
CA GLU A 10 -16.32 9.07 -28.18
C GLU A 10 -17.08 8.00 -27.38
N GLY A 11 -16.48 7.40 -26.35
CA GLY A 11 -17.11 6.37 -25.52
C GLY A 11 -17.23 5.00 -26.20
N ASN A 12 -16.40 4.76 -27.23
CA ASN A 12 -16.37 3.49 -27.96
C ASN A 12 -15.46 2.44 -27.29
N ILE A 13 -14.83 2.77 -26.16
CA ILE A 13 -13.91 1.89 -25.44
C ILE A 13 -14.49 1.54 -24.08
N LYS A 14 -14.44 0.25 -23.76
CA LYS A 14 -14.87 -0.32 -22.48
C LYS A 14 -13.67 -0.78 -21.69
N TYR A 15 -13.41 -0.11 -20.57
CA TYR A 15 -12.35 -0.44 -19.63
C TYR A 15 -12.83 -1.46 -18.60
N THR A 16 -12.02 -2.48 -18.35
CA THR A 16 -12.30 -3.50 -17.32
C THR A 16 -11.04 -3.84 -16.55
N ILE A 17 -11.20 -4.20 -15.27
CA ILE A 17 -10.11 -4.63 -14.39
C ILE A 17 -10.36 -6.04 -13.87
N SER A 18 -9.27 -6.77 -13.64
CA SER A 18 -9.27 -8.08 -13.00
C SER A 18 -8.08 -8.22 -12.06
N GLY A 19 -8.04 -9.27 -11.24
CA GLY A 19 -6.97 -9.50 -10.26
C GLY A 19 -7.42 -9.22 -8.83
N GLU A 20 -6.49 -8.76 -8.00
CA GLU A 20 -6.72 -8.65 -6.56
C GLU A 20 -7.70 -7.53 -6.20
N GLY A 21 -8.79 -7.88 -5.54
CA GLY A 21 -9.80 -6.90 -5.11
C GLY A 21 -10.63 -6.29 -6.23
N ALA A 22 -10.45 -6.72 -7.49
CA ALA A 22 -11.26 -6.26 -8.61
C ALA A 22 -12.75 -6.65 -8.41
N GLY A 23 -13.65 -5.68 -8.55
CA GLY A 23 -15.10 -5.87 -8.39
C GLY A 23 -15.59 -5.94 -6.94
N SER A 24 -14.69 -5.94 -5.95
CA SER A 24 -15.03 -5.90 -4.52
C SER A 24 -14.46 -4.66 -3.84
N ILE A 25 -13.13 -4.52 -3.87
CA ILE A 25 -12.36 -3.44 -3.25
C ILE A 25 -12.16 -2.28 -4.25
N PHE A 26 -11.86 -2.63 -5.51
CA PHE A 26 -11.66 -1.69 -6.60
C PHE A 26 -12.74 -1.87 -7.65
N ILE A 27 -13.46 -0.78 -7.93
CA ILE A 27 -14.43 -0.70 -9.02
C ILE A 27 -13.90 0.25 -10.08
N ILE A 28 -14.17 -0.06 -11.35
CA ILE A 28 -13.82 0.80 -12.48
C ILE A 28 -15.10 1.30 -13.15
N ASP A 29 -15.15 2.58 -13.50
CA ASP A 29 -16.11 3.09 -14.46
C ASP A 29 -15.69 2.62 -15.85
N GLU A 30 -16.53 1.79 -16.48
CA GLU A 30 -16.18 1.16 -17.74
C GLU A 30 -16.07 2.15 -18.91
N GLY A 31 -16.68 3.34 -18.82
CA GLY A 31 -16.65 4.35 -19.87
C GLY A 31 -15.55 5.40 -19.70
N THR A 32 -15.19 5.75 -18.47
CA THR A 32 -14.12 6.74 -18.20
C THR A 32 -12.77 6.11 -17.83
N GLY A 33 -12.77 4.84 -17.41
CA GLY A 33 -11.58 4.19 -16.88
C GLY A 33 -11.20 4.64 -15.46
N ASP A 34 -12.06 5.39 -14.77
CA ASP A 34 -11.82 5.82 -13.39
C ASP A 34 -11.94 4.66 -12.41
N ILE A 35 -10.96 4.52 -11.53
CA ILE A 35 -10.93 3.46 -10.51
C ILE A 35 -11.20 4.08 -9.15
N HIS A 36 -12.17 3.52 -8.44
CA HIS A 36 -12.53 3.91 -7.09
C HIS A 36 -12.34 2.75 -6.12
N ALA A 37 -11.85 3.06 -4.93
CA ALA A 37 -11.90 2.13 -3.80
C ALA A 37 -13.28 2.21 -3.14
N THR A 38 -13.91 1.06 -2.91
CA THR A 38 -15.24 0.96 -2.28
C THR A 38 -15.17 0.95 -0.75
N GLU A 39 -14.00 0.64 -0.20
CA GLU A 39 -13.75 0.53 1.23
C GLU A 39 -12.45 1.21 1.65
N ARG A 40 -12.25 1.33 2.98
CA ARG A 40 -11.02 1.89 3.54
C ARG A 40 -9.89 0.88 3.40
N LEU A 41 -8.79 1.32 2.79
CA LEU A 41 -7.57 0.53 2.66
C LEU A 41 -6.68 0.76 3.88
N ASP A 42 -6.15 -0.33 4.40
CA ASP A 42 -5.26 -0.37 5.56
C ASP A 42 -3.93 -0.96 5.09
N ARG A 43 -2.87 -0.14 5.14
CA ARG A 43 -1.57 -0.49 4.56
C ARG A 43 -0.91 -1.60 5.38
N GLU A 44 -1.07 -1.60 6.69
CA GLU A 44 -0.53 -2.56 7.64
C GLU A 44 -1.14 -3.95 7.39
N LYS A 45 -2.38 -4.00 6.90
CA LYS A 45 -3.00 -5.25 6.42
C LYS A 45 -2.49 -5.65 5.04
N LYS A 46 -2.49 -4.73 4.07
CA LYS A 46 -2.04 -5.00 2.70
C LYS A 46 -1.62 -3.72 1.98
N ALA A 47 -0.32 -3.63 1.66
CA ALA A 47 0.28 -2.44 1.07
C ALA A 47 0.18 -2.35 -0.47
N PHE A 48 0.01 -3.48 -1.16
CA PHE A 48 0.01 -3.55 -2.62
C PHE A 48 -1.09 -4.49 -3.12
N TYR A 49 -1.73 -4.10 -4.21
CA TYR A 49 -2.69 -4.94 -4.94
C TYR A 49 -2.25 -5.03 -6.39
N THR A 50 -2.12 -6.25 -6.90
CA THR A 50 -1.78 -6.49 -8.31
C THR A 50 -3.06 -6.71 -9.11
N LEU A 51 -3.31 -5.85 -10.09
CA LEU A 51 -4.48 -5.90 -10.96
C LEU A 51 -4.05 -5.91 -12.43
N ARG A 52 -5.00 -6.23 -13.30
CA ARG A 52 -4.83 -6.23 -14.75
C ARG A 52 -5.92 -5.42 -15.40
N ALA A 53 -5.52 -4.63 -16.39
CA ALA A 53 -6.36 -3.75 -17.18
C ALA A 53 -6.64 -4.36 -18.54
N ARG A 54 -7.86 -4.19 -19.04
CA ARG A 54 -8.23 -4.50 -20.42
C ARG A 54 -9.08 -3.39 -21.00
N ALA A 55 -8.76 -2.99 -22.24
CA ALA A 55 -9.57 -2.09 -23.04
C ALA A 55 -10.13 -2.87 -24.25
N ARG A 56 -11.45 -2.80 -24.43
CA ARG A 56 -12.17 -3.47 -25.52
C ARG A 56 -13.05 -2.50 -26.27
N ASP A 57 -13.25 -2.75 -27.55
CA ASP A 57 -14.24 -2.01 -28.34
C ASP A 57 -15.65 -2.30 -27.80
N GLN A 58 -16.46 -1.26 -27.64
CA GLN A 58 -17.81 -1.35 -27.08
C GLN A 58 -18.76 -2.13 -27.99
N LEU A 59 -18.57 -2.09 -29.31
CA LEU A 59 -19.47 -2.68 -30.28
C LEU A 59 -19.03 -4.09 -30.68
N SER A 60 -17.75 -4.28 -30.99
CA SER A 60 -17.22 -5.57 -31.44
C SER A 60 -16.77 -6.49 -30.30
N HIS A 61 -16.56 -5.93 -29.10
CA HIS A 61 -15.98 -6.60 -27.93
C HIS A 61 -14.55 -7.12 -28.15
N ASP A 62 -13.92 -6.74 -29.26
CA ASP A 62 -12.54 -7.13 -29.55
C ASP A 62 -11.57 -6.38 -28.64
N PRO A 63 -10.46 -7.02 -28.23
CA PRO A 63 -9.41 -6.34 -27.48
C PRO A 63 -8.73 -5.29 -28.36
N LEU A 64 -8.82 -4.02 -27.94
CA LEU A 64 -8.09 -2.92 -28.57
C LEU A 64 -6.65 -2.88 -28.08
N GLU A 65 -6.45 -3.20 -26.80
CA GLU A 65 -5.14 -3.25 -26.17
C GLU A 65 -4.88 -4.64 -25.58
N PRO A 66 -3.61 -5.09 -25.53
CA PRO A 66 -3.25 -6.27 -24.76
C PRO A 66 -3.54 -6.06 -23.27
N GLU A 67 -3.83 -7.15 -22.56
CA GLU A 67 -3.97 -7.11 -21.11
C GLU A 67 -2.66 -6.62 -20.46
N SER A 68 -2.76 -5.58 -19.62
CA SER A 68 -1.62 -4.97 -18.96
C SER A 68 -1.73 -5.08 -17.45
N GLU A 69 -0.64 -5.49 -16.79
CA GLU A 69 -0.57 -5.64 -15.34
C GLU A 69 -0.12 -4.33 -14.68
N PHE A 70 -0.79 -3.94 -13.60
CA PHE A 70 -0.49 -2.75 -12.82
C PHE A 70 -0.66 -2.98 -11.33
N VAL A 71 -0.03 -2.14 -10.52
CA VAL A 71 -0.06 -2.25 -9.06
C VAL A 71 -0.69 -1.01 -8.43
N ILE A 72 -1.69 -1.21 -7.57
CA ILE A 72 -2.22 -0.17 -6.69
C ILE A 72 -1.44 -0.21 -5.38
N LYS A 73 -0.71 0.86 -5.09
CA LYS A 73 0.02 1.06 -3.83
C LYS A 73 -0.83 1.84 -2.84
N VAL A 74 -1.08 1.27 -1.67
CA VAL A 74 -1.73 1.98 -0.56
C VAL A 74 -0.70 2.94 0.05
N GLN A 75 -1.02 4.23 0.06
CA GLN A 75 -0.14 5.22 0.66
C GLN A 75 -0.18 5.11 2.19
N ASP A 76 1.00 5.21 2.80
CA ASP A 76 1.15 5.21 4.25
C ASP A 76 0.67 6.55 4.80
N ILE A 77 -0.19 6.49 5.80
CA ILE A 77 -0.47 7.63 6.67
C ILE A 77 0.15 7.29 8.03
N ASN A 78 0.71 8.28 8.73
CA ASN A 78 1.30 8.03 10.04
C ASN A 78 0.20 7.83 11.11
N ASP A 79 -0.56 6.75 11.00
CA ASP A 79 -1.66 6.35 11.88
C ASP A 79 -1.28 5.20 12.83
N SER A 80 -0.08 4.64 12.66
CA SER A 80 0.48 3.63 13.53
C SER A 80 1.11 4.27 14.77
N GLU A 81 0.35 4.28 15.88
CA GLU A 81 0.86 4.69 17.19
C GLU A 81 1.98 3.76 17.68
N PRO A 82 3.04 4.28 18.34
CA PRO A 82 4.11 3.46 18.85
C PRO A 82 3.58 2.52 19.94
N LYS A 83 3.73 1.21 19.73
CA LYS A 83 3.31 0.18 20.68
C LYS A 83 4.54 -0.50 21.29
N PHE A 84 4.56 -0.60 22.60
CA PHE A 84 5.46 -1.52 23.30
C PHE A 84 4.92 -2.94 23.08
N LEU A 85 5.68 -3.76 22.35
CA LEU A 85 5.27 -5.13 22.00
C LEU A 85 5.31 -6.07 23.21
N GLU A 86 6.07 -5.73 24.24
CA GLU A 86 6.18 -6.49 25.48
C GLU A 86 6.02 -5.57 26.70
N GLY A 87 5.54 -6.12 27.82
CA GLY A 87 5.39 -5.37 29.06
C GLY A 87 4.74 -6.19 30.18
N PRO A 88 4.93 -5.80 31.45
CA PRO A 88 5.68 -4.62 31.90
C PRO A 88 7.21 -4.82 31.84
N TYR A 89 7.94 -3.77 31.44
CA TYR A 89 9.40 -3.75 31.56
C TYR A 89 9.78 -3.39 33.00
N ILE A 90 10.22 -4.38 33.76
CA ILE A 90 10.69 -4.20 35.15
C ILE A 90 12.21 -4.30 35.15
N GLY A 91 12.89 -3.21 35.53
CA GLY A 91 14.33 -3.17 35.74
C GLY A 91 14.65 -2.82 37.19
N SER A 92 15.68 -3.45 37.75
CA SER A 92 16.28 -3.06 39.03
C SER A 92 17.73 -2.62 38.80
N VAL A 93 18.14 -1.58 39.50
CA VAL A 93 19.52 -1.05 39.49
C VAL A 93 20.00 -0.93 40.93
N ALA A 94 21.27 -1.24 41.18
CA ALA A 94 21.84 -1.09 42.51
C ALA A 94 22.03 0.40 42.84
N GLU A 95 21.74 0.79 44.08
CA GLU A 95 21.75 2.19 44.53
C GLU A 95 23.13 2.88 44.49
N LEU A 96 24.21 2.11 44.28
CA LEU A 96 25.58 2.58 44.11
C LEU A 96 26.17 2.24 42.73
N SER A 97 25.32 1.95 41.75
CA SER A 97 25.80 1.76 40.38
C SER A 97 26.49 3.03 39.90
N PRO A 98 27.75 2.94 39.43
CA PRO A 98 28.47 4.12 38.93
C PRO A 98 27.69 4.75 37.78
N ILE A 99 27.73 6.08 37.68
CA ILE A 99 27.25 6.80 36.49
C ILE A 99 28.06 6.26 35.31
N VAL A 100 27.43 5.42 34.51
CA VAL A 100 27.91 5.16 33.17
C VAL A 100 27.72 6.45 32.37
N PRO A 101 28.79 7.02 31.77
CA PRO A 101 28.63 8.09 30.80
C PRO A 101 27.63 7.62 29.74
N SER A 102 26.73 8.52 29.32
CA SER A 102 25.85 8.38 28.16
C SER A 102 26.47 7.45 27.13
N LEU A 103 25.81 6.31 26.87
CA LEU A 103 26.20 5.30 25.89
C LEU A 103 26.79 5.93 24.61
N SER A 104 28.11 6.04 24.57
CA SER A 104 28.92 6.24 23.37
C SER A 104 29.68 4.96 23.04
N GLU A 105 29.14 3.80 23.43
CA GLU A 105 29.54 2.49 22.93
C GLU A 105 28.33 1.87 22.19
N PRO A 106 28.35 1.81 20.85
CA PRO A 106 27.24 1.32 20.04
C PRO A 106 27.04 -0.22 20.09
N SER A 107 27.51 -0.91 21.12
CA SER A 107 27.68 -2.38 21.10
C SER A 107 27.02 -3.15 22.24
N ARG A 108 26.26 -2.51 23.16
CA ARG A 108 25.58 -3.25 24.25
C ARG A 108 24.09 -2.99 24.48
N LEU A 109 23.40 -2.34 23.54
CA LEU A 109 21.94 -2.35 23.47
C LEU A 109 21.47 -3.32 22.38
N LYS A 110 21.05 -4.53 22.77
CA LYS A 110 19.97 -5.22 22.06
C LYS A 110 18.86 -5.40 23.08
N PRO A 111 17.83 -4.55 23.06
CA PRO A 111 16.51 -5.10 22.74
C PRO A 111 15.56 -4.09 22.04
N SER A 112 15.09 -4.44 20.84
CA SER A 112 13.88 -3.96 20.14
C SER A 112 13.66 -2.47 19.80
N LEU A 113 14.41 -1.51 20.34
CA LEU A 113 14.31 -0.10 19.93
C LEU A 113 15.14 0.18 18.67
N PHE A 114 14.70 -0.37 17.54
CA PHE A 114 14.96 0.28 16.26
C PHE A 114 13.65 0.86 15.79
N LEU A 115 13.50 2.16 16.00
CA LEU A 115 12.55 3.00 15.27
C LEU A 115 12.62 2.61 13.80
N GLN A 116 11.59 1.94 13.27
CA GLN A 116 11.39 1.91 11.82
C GLN A 116 10.84 3.27 11.38
N ARG A 117 11.69 4.29 11.46
CA ARG A 117 11.76 5.40 10.48
C ARG A 117 12.88 4.95 9.53
N LEU A 118 12.75 4.79 8.21
CA LEU A 118 12.14 5.56 7.10
C LEU A 118 12.35 4.69 5.80
N PRO A 119 11.85 5.01 4.56
CA PRO A 119 11.73 6.36 4.02
C PRO A 119 10.50 6.74 3.16
N VAL A 120 10.30 8.07 3.17
CA VAL A 120 9.81 9.04 2.15
C VAL A 120 8.95 8.50 1.01
#